data_AF-A0AAV1HDN5-F1
#
_entry.id   AF-A0AAV1HDN5-F1
#
_cell.length_a   1.000
_cell.length_b   1.000
_cell.length_c   1.000
_cell.angle_alpha   90.00
_cell.angle_beta   90.00
_cell.angle_gamma   90.00
#
_symmetry.space_group_name_H-M   'P 1'
#
loop_
_entity.id
_entity.type
_entity.pdbx_description
1 polymer ?
#
loop_
_entity_poly.entity_id
_entity_poly.type
_entity_poly.pdbx_seq_one_letter_code
_entity_poly.pdbx_strand_id
1 'polypeptide(L)'
;MEFKTAKARAVSTLFSSEEGKVRHASKKIKCSRKWRPQQAVTEAEAHWRHREIVGVVCQGRLGLGNYDGKRWSKAKAKRAPVVQRVREAAEEDRQVKAIGLASQVADLMPTPSNLKIWGAEEDPSCKLCRAACCTLNHILTGCPKALAEGR
;
A
#
# COMPACT_ATOMS: atom_id res chain seq x y z
N MET A 1 -11.83 3.78 2.85
CA MET A 1 -11.80 2.61 1.94
C MET A 1 -13.16 2.39 1.32
N GLU A 2 -14.18 2.19 2.15
CA GLU A 2 -15.54 1.82 1.70
C GLU A 2 -16.17 2.81 0.71
N PHE A 3 -15.89 4.11 0.84
CA PHE A 3 -16.34 5.08 -0.16
C PHE A 3 -15.77 4.81 -1.56
N LYS A 4 -14.46 4.53 -1.66
CA LYS A 4 -13.80 4.25 -2.95
C LYS A 4 -14.32 2.94 -3.54
N THR A 5 -14.49 1.91 -2.72
CA THR A 5 -15.02 0.61 -3.16
C THR A 5 -16.48 0.71 -3.61
N ALA A 6 -17.34 1.45 -2.88
CA ALA A 6 -18.72 1.69 -3.26
C ALA A 6 -18.84 2.43 -4.60
N LYS A 7 -18.02 3.46 -4.82
CA LYS A 7 -17.98 4.18 -6.10
C LYS A 7 -17.46 3.30 -7.23
N ALA A 8 -16.44 2.48 -6.99
CA ALA A 8 -15.95 1.53 -7.98
C ALA A 8 -17.01 0.46 -8.33
N ARG A 9 -17.76 -0.03 -7.34
CA ARG A 9 -18.91 -0.94 -7.57
C ARG A 9 -19.97 -0.28 -8.45
N ALA A 10 -20.31 0.98 -8.19
CA ALA A 10 -21.27 1.73 -8.99
C ALA A 10 -20.80 1.93 -10.44
N VAL A 11 -19.54 2.36 -10.63
CA VAL A 11 -18.94 2.49 -11.98
C VAL A 11 -18.96 1.15 -12.71
N SER A 12 -18.48 0.08 -12.08
CA SER A 12 -18.38 -1.24 -12.72
C SER A 12 -19.77 -1.82 -13.06
N THR A 13 -20.77 -1.60 -12.20
CA THR A 13 -22.15 -2.05 -12.45
C THR A 13 -22.77 -1.31 -13.64
N LEU A 14 -22.66 0.02 -13.65
CA LEU A 14 -23.20 0.83 -14.75
C LEU A 14 -22.46 0.55 -16.06
N PHE A 15 -21.14 0.36 -16.01
CA PHE A 15 -20.35 0.06 -17.22
C PHE A 15 -20.69 -1.30 -17.85
N SER A 16 -21.15 -2.27 -17.04
CA SER A 16 -21.51 -3.61 -17.51
C SER A 16 -22.97 -3.71 -18.00
N SER A 17 -23.73 -2.62 -17.97
CA SER A 17 -25.13 -2.60 -18.41
C SER A 17 -25.22 -2.66 -19.94
N GLU A 18 -26.21 -3.40 -20.46
CA GLU A 18 -26.45 -3.55 -21.90
C GLU A 18 -26.98 -2.25 -22.53
N GLU A 19 -27.78 -1.50 -21.78
CA GLU A 19 -28.32 -0.23 -22.23
C GLU A 19 -27.23 0.84 -22.36
N GLY A 20 -27.09 1.40 -23.56
CA GLY A 20 -26.11 2.45 -23.83
C GLY A 20 -26.24 3.65 -22.88
N LYS A 21 -27.47 4.12 -22.60
CA LYS A 21 -27.72 5.27 -21.72
C LYS A 21 -27.22 5.01 -20.28
N VAL A 22 -27.51 3.83 -19.73
CA VAL A 22 -27.05 3.40 -18.40
C VAL A 22 -25.53 3.26 -18.38
N ARG A 23 -24.95 2.67 -19.43
CA ARG A 23 -23.50 2.57 -19.59
C ARG A 23 -22.83 3.95 -19.62
N HIS A 24 -23.40 4.89 -20.35
CA HIS A 24 -22.89 6.27 -20.42
C HIS A 24 -22.99 7.01 -19.08
N ALA A 25 -23.95 6.66 -18.21
CA ALA A 25 -24.06 7.24 -16.88
C ALA A 25 -22.83 6.96 -16.00
N SER A 26 -22.14 5.83 -16.21
CA SER A 26 -20.87 5.51 -15.49
C SER A 26 -19.79 6.58 -15.67
N LYS A 27 -19.72 7.20 -16.86
CA LYS A 27 -18.77 8.29 -17.19
C LYS A 27 -19.10 9.59 -16.44
N LYS A 28 -20.36 9.78 -16.04
CA LYS A 28 -20.84 10.97 -15.34
C LYS A 28 -20.72 10.86 -13.82
N ILE A 29 -20.35 9.70 -13.27
CA ILE A 29 -20.19 9.53 -11.81
C ILE A 29 -19.08 10.45 -11.32
N LYS A 30 -19.48 11.53 -10.65
CA LYS A 30 -18.57 12.48 -10.03
C LYS A 30 -18.09 11.97 -8.67
N CYS A 31 -16.86 12.35 -8.37
CA CYS A 31 -16.19 12.12 -7.11
C CYS A 31 -15.39 13.39 -6.74
N SER A 32 -14.50 13.30 -5.76
CA SER A 32 -13.63 14.40 -5.35
C SER A 32 -12.64 14.79 -6.46
N ARG A 33 -12.09 16.00 -6.36
CA ARG A 33 -11.04 16.50 -7.28
C ARG A 33 -9.78 15.63 -7.30
N LYS A 34 -9.48 14.96 -6.19
CA LYS A 34 -8.24 14.18 -5.98
C LYS A 34 -8.33 12.74 -6.48
N TRP A 35 -9.53 12.23 -6.78
CA TRP A 35 -9.69 10.81 -7.10
C TRP A 35 -10.81 10.58 -8.11
N ARG A 36 -10.47 9.94 -9.24
CA ARG A 36 -11.39 9.63 -10.33
C ARG A 36 -11.72 8.13 -10.31
N PRO A 37 -13.00 7.74 -10.10
CA PRO A 37 -13.36 6.34 -9.94
C PRO A 37 -13.26 5.56 -11.26
N GLN A 38 -13.49 6.20 -12.41
CA GLN A 38 -13.36 5.57 -13.72
C GLN A 38 -11.92 5.16 -14.00
N GLN A 39 -10.98 6.07 -13.74
CA GLN A 39 -9.55 5.81 -13.89
C GLN A 39 -9.10 4.68 -12.98
N ALA A 40 -9.51 4.70 -11.70
CA ALA A 40 -9.15 3.65 -10.74
C ALA A 40 -9.68 2.26 -11.16
N VAL A 41 -10.88 2.19 -11.75
CA VAL A 41 -11.43 0.94 -12.29
C VAL A 41 -10.60 0.47 -13.49
N THR A 42 -10.27 1.36 -14.43
CA THR A 42 -9.42 1.03 -15.59
C THR A 42 -8.03 0.55 -15.18
N GLU A 43 -7.40 1.21 -14.20
CA GLU A 43 -6.11 0.82 -13.64
C GLU A 43 -6.18 -0.55 -12.95
N ALA A 44 -7.26 -0.80 -12.18
CA ALA A 44 -7.49 -2.09 -11.55
C ALA A 44 -7.67 -3.22 -12.59
N GLU A 45 -8.38 -2.98 -13.68
CA GLU A 45 -8.46 -3.94 -14.79
C GLU A 45 -7.12 -4.17 -15.47
N ALA A 46 -6.36 -3.09 -15.73
CA ALA A 46 -5.03 -3.18 -16.33
C ALA A 46 -4.07 -3.98 -15.43
N HIS A 47 -4.16 -3.80 -14.11
CA HIS A 47 -3.41 -4.59 -13.14
C HIS A 47 -3.74 -6.09 -13.22
N TRP A 48 -5.02 -6.46 -13.37
CA TRP A 48 -5.40 -7.86 -13.56
C TRP A 48 -4.91 -8.43 -14.90
N ARG A 49 -4.94 -7.64 -15.97
CA ARG A 49 -4.34 -8.03 -17.27
C ARG A 49 -2.83 -8.24 -17.14
N HIS A 50 -2.14 -7.33 -16.45
CA HIS A 50 -0.71 -7.46 -16.18
C HIS A 50 -0.40 -8.70 -15.35
N ARG A 51 -1.16 -8.96 -14.28
CA ARG A 51 -1.02 -10.18 -13.46
C ARG A 51 -1.24 -11.45 -14.27
N GLU A 52 -2.15 -11.46 -15.24
CA GLU A 52 -2.34 -12.60 -16.15
C GLU A 52 -1.10 -12.83 -17.03
N ILE A 53 -0.45 -11.77 -17.52
CA ILE A 53 0.77 -11.87 -18.34
C ILE A 53 1.94 -12.37 -17.51
N VAL A 54 2.13 -11.81 -16.32
CA VAL A 54 3.19 -12.24 -15.38
C VAL A 54 2.98 -13.68 -14.93
N GLY A 55 1.73 -14.13 -14.87
CA GLY A 55 1.39 -15.48 -14.44
C GLY A 55 1.63 -15.66 -12.93
N VAL A 56 1.86 -16.92 -12.54
CA VAL A 56 2.16 -17.27 -11.15
C VAL A 56 3.66 -17.11 -10.92
N VAL A 57 4.03 -16.18 -10.05
CA VAL A 57 5.43 -16.00 -9.61
C VAL A 57 5.79 -17.03 -8.53
N CYS A 58 7.06 -17.43 -8.47
CA CYS A 58 7.58 -18.29 -7.41
C CYS A 58 7.31 -17.66 -6.04
N GLN A 59 6.65 -18.40 -5.15
CA GLN A 59 6.37 -17.97 -3.78
C GLN A 59 7.12 -18.87 -2.80
N GLY A 60 8.09 -18.30 -2.09
CA GLY A 60 8.92 -19.04 -1.14
C GLY A 60 9.62 -20.25 -1.78
N ARG A 61 9.49 -21.42 -1.17
CA ARG A 61 10.08 -22.69 -1.64
C ARG A 61 9.08 -23.58 -2.40
N LEU A 62 7.96 -23.02 -2.89
CA LEU A 62 6.90 -23.77 -3.58
C LEU A 62 7.26 -24.18 -5.02
N GLY A 63 8.43 -23.79 -5.53
CA GLY A 63 8.88 -24.13 -6.88
C GLY A 63 8.12 -23.38 -7.98
N LEU A 64 8.14 -23.96 -9.18
CA LEU A 64 7.59 -23.36 -10.42
C LEU A 64 6.06 -23.49 -10.49
N GLY A 65 5.35 -22.75 -9.62
CA GLY A 65 4.18 -21.95 -10.00
C GLY A 65 2.93 -22.63 -10.59
N ASN A 66 2.59 -23.87 -10.25
CA ASN A 66 1.30 -24.47 -10.66
C ASN A 66 0.24 -24.44 -9.53
N TYR A 67 -0.04 -23.25 -8.99
CA TYR A 67 -1.07 -23.08 -7.96
C TYR A 67 -1.99 -21.90 -8.29
N ASP A 68 -3.31 -22.15 -8.26
CA ASP A 68 -4.42 -21.17 -8.25
C ASP A 68 -4.27 -19.92 -9.13
N GLY A 69 -3.80 -20.11 -10.37
CA GLY A 69 -3.70 -19.06 -11.37
C GLY A 69 -5.09 -18.60 -11.85
N LYS A 70 -5.69 -17.62 -11.16
CA LYS A 70 -6.93 -16.97 -11.62
C LYS A 70 -6.63 -16.16 -12.89
N ARG A 71 -7.11 -16.66 -14.02
CA ARG A 71 -6.91 -16.06 -15.34
C ARG A 71 -7.98 -15.00 -15.62
N TRP A 72 -7.57 -13.75 -15.80
CA TRP A 72 -8.50 -12.62 -15.98
C TRP A 72 -9.36 -12.75 -17.24
N SER A 73 -8.80 -13.21 -18.35
CA SER A 73 -9.54 -13.49 -19.59
C SER A 73 -10.69 -14.49 -19.41
N LYS A 74 -10.52 -15.50 -18.54
CA LYS A 74 -11.53 -16.54 -18.26
C LYS A 74 -12.51 -16.19 -17.14
N ALA A 75 -12.37 -15.02 -16.51
CA ALA A 75 -13.22 -14.64 -15.38
C ALA A 75 -14.65 -14.32 -15.84
N LYS A 76 -15.64 -15.11 -15.36
CA LYS A 76 -17.07 -14.87 -15.61
C LYS A 76 -17.57 -13.59 -14.93
N ALA A 77 -17.12 -13.31 -13.71
CA ALA A 77 -17.51 -12.15 -12.93
C ALA A 77 -16.29 -11.28 -12.59
N LYS A 78 -16.10 -10.21 -13.37
CA LYS A 78 -14.94 -9.30 -13.26
C LYS A 78 -15.06 -8.21 -12.20
N ARG A 79 -16.29 -7.92 -11.75
CA ARG A 79 -16.58 -6.82 -10.80
C ARG A 79 -15.92 -6.99 -9.43
N ALA A 80 -16.10 -8.16 -8.80
CA ALA A 80 -15.54 -8.42 -7.48
C ALA A 80 -14.01 -8.26 -7.41
N PRO A 81 -13.21 -8.88 -8.30
CA PRO A 81 -11.76 -8.72 -8.28
C PRO A 81 -11.29 -7.29 -8.59
N VAL A 82 -12.01 -6.54 -9.44
CA VAL A 82 -11.70 -5.12 -9.70
C VAL A 82 -11.92 -4.25 -8.47
N VAL A 83 -13.08 -4.41 -7.81
CA VAL A 83 -13.41 -3.65 -6.60
C VAL A 83 -12.44 -3.98 -5.47
N GLN A 84 -12.06 -5.26 -5.36
CA GLN A 84 -11.06 -5.70 -4.40
C GLN A 84 -9.70 -5.05 -4.67
N ARG A 85 -9.25 -4.99 -5.93
CA ARG A 85 -7.99 -4.30 -6.28
C ARG A 85 -8.04 -2.81 -5.97
N VAL A 86 -9.16 -2.13 -6.20
CA VAL A 86 -9.34 -0.71 -5.81
C VAL A 86 -9.27 -0.54 -4.29
N ARG A 87 -9.78 -1.50 -3.52
CA ARG A 87 -9.62 -1.52 -2.06
C ARG A 87 -8.14 -1.63 -1.71
N GLU A 88 -7.44 -2.62 -2.25
CA GLU A 88 -6.00 -2.84 -2.00
C GLU A 88 -5.17 -1.61 -2.37
N ALA A 89 -5.41 -1.00 -3.53
CA ALA A 89 -4.73 0.22 -3.97
C ALA A 89 -4.91 1.39 -2.99
N ALA A 90 -6.13 1.54 -2.45
CA ALA A 90 -6.39 2.58 -1.47
C ALA A 90 -5.72 2.31 -0.11
N GLU A 91 -5.36 1.06 0.18
CA GLU A 91 -4.70 0.66 1.42
C GLU A 91 -3.20 0.85 1.24
N GLU A 92 -2.66 0.46 0.09
CA GLU A 92 -1.30 0.76 -0.36
C GLU A 92 -1.04 2.27 -0.27
N ASP A 93 -1.93 3.11 -0.83
CA ASP A 93 -1.85 4.58 -0.72
C ASP A 93 -1.80 5.07 0.74
N ARG A 94 -2.55 4.41 1.64
CA ARG A 94 -2.59 4.80 3.05
C ARG A 94 -1.32 4.37 3.76
N GLN A 95 -0.86 3.14 3.52
CA GLN A 95 0.36 2.60 4.10
C GLN A 95 1.58 3.42 3.68
N VAL A 96 1.70 3.76 2.39
CA VAL A 96 2.77 4.63 1.89
C VAL A 96 2.78 5.98 2.60
N LYS A 97 1.61 6.59 2.82
CA LYS A 97 1.50 7.86 3.57
C LYS A 97 1.87 7.70 5.04
N ALA A 98 1.40 6.64 5.68
CA ALA A 98 1.69 6.37 7.08
C ALA A 98 3.20 6.15 7.29
N ILE A 99 3.84 5.36 6.43
CA ILE A 99 5.29 5.13 6.44
C ILE A 99 6.06 6.41 6.17
N GLY A 100 5.64 7.20 5.16
CA GLY A 100 6.27 8.47 4.85
C GLY A 100 6.25 9.46 6.03
N LEU A 101 5.11 9.56 6.72
CA LEU A 101 4.99 10.38 7.94
C LEU A 101 5.85 9.84 9.08
N ALA A 102 5.87 8.52 9.30
CA ALA A 102 6.70 7.91 10.33
C ALA A 102 8.20 8.17 10.10
N SER A 103 8.66 8.08 8.84
CA SER A 103 10.04 8.40 8.48
C SER A 103 10.37 9.87 8.74
N GLN A 104 9.49 10.80 8.36
CA GLN A 104 9.71 12.23 8.60
C GLN A 104 9.83 12.55 10.09
N VAL A 105 9.01 11.93 10.93
CA VAL A 105 9.10 12.13 12.39
C VAL A 105 10.37 11.51 12.96
N ALA A 106 10.81 10.35 12.44
CA ALA A 106 12.03 9.71 12.92
C ALA A 106 13.27 10.60 12.76
N ASP A 107 13.35 11.38 11.69
CA ASP A 107 14.46 12.30 11.43
C ASP A 107 14.39 13.60 12.25
N LEU A 108 13.23 13.90 12.85
CA LEU A 108 12.99 15.09 13.69
C LEU A 108 13.07 14.82 15.19
N MET A 109 13.18 13.56 15.61
CA MET A 109 13.27 13.20 17.04
C MET A 109 14.70 13.40 17.56
N PRO A 110 14.87 13.85 18.83
CA PRO A 110 16.18 14.05 19.44
C PRO A 110 16.83 12.71 19.81
N THR A 111 17.23 11.95 18.80
CA THR A 111 18.02 10.73 18.95
C THR A 111 19.50 11.10 18.96
N PRO A 112 20.40 10.35 19.64
CA PRO A 112 21.83 10.70 19.67
C PRO A 112 22.45 10.84 18.27
N SER A 113 21.98 10.05 17.29
CA SER A 113 22.40 10.20 15.89
C SER A 113 21.91 11.53 15.28
N ASN A 114 20.66 11.93 15.51
CA ASN A 114 20.13 13.19 15.00
C ASN A 114 20.73 14.40 15.73
N LEU A 115 20.95 14.31 17.05
CA LEU A 115 21.62 15.35 17.84
C LEU A 115 23.03 15.61 17.32
N LYS A 116 23.75 14.57 16.89
CA LYS A 116 25.03 14.73 16.20
C LYS A 116 24.91 15.42 14.86
N ILE A 117 23.94 15.04 14.04
CA ILE A 117 23.68 15.72 12.76
C ILE A 117 23.35 17.20 12.98
N TRP A 118 22.61 17.53 14.04
CA TRP A 118 22.26 18.90 14.41
C TRP A 118 23.39 19.67 15.11
N GLY A 119 24.52 19.03 15.41
CA GLY A 119 25.64 19.66 16.12
C GLY A 119 25.39 19.91 17.61
N ALA A 120 24.38 19.25 18.20
CA ALA A 120 24.07 19.34 19.63
C ALA A 120 24.87 18.34 20.50
N GLU A 121 25.34 17.23 19.91
CA GLU A 121 26.13 16.21 20.62
C GLU A 121 27.20 15.59 19.69
N GLU A 122 28.43 15.36 20.16
CA GLU A 122 29.51 14.80 19.31
C GLU A 122 29.41 13.28 19.14
N ASP A 123 28.88 12.60 20.16
CA ASP A 123 28.84 11.13 20.24
C ASP A 123 27.44 10.60 19.87
N PRO A 124 27.29 9.90 18.74
CA PRO A 124 26.01 9.35 18.30
C PRO A 124 25.66 8.01 18.98
N SER A 125 26.46 7.61 19.99
CA SER A 125 26.35 6.30 20.62
C SER A 125 25.15 6.17 21.56
N CYS A 126 24.60 4.96 21.64
CA CYS A 126 23.51 4.67 22.57
C CYS A 126 23.98 4.69 24.03
N LYS A 127 23.30 5.44 24.90
CA LYS A 127 23.67 5.54 26.32
C LYS A 127 23.48 4.23 27.12
N LEU A 128 22.61 3.33 26.65
CA LEU A 128 22.37 2.05 27.30
C LEU A 128 23.37 0.99 26.82
N CYS A 129 23.38 0.68 25.52
CA CYS A 129 24.15 -0.43 24.97
C CYS A 129 25.46 -0.04 24.28
N ARG A 130 25.78 1.26 24.19
CA ARG A 130 26.98 1.81 23.53
C ARG A 130 27.13 1.45 22.04
N ALA A 131 26.02 1.16 21.37
CA ALA A 131 26.02 0.99 19.92
C ALA A 131 26.39 2.32 19.24
N ALA A 132 27.27 2.29 18.24
CA ALA A 132 27.85 3.48 17.61
C ALA A 132 26.83 4.38 16.88
N CYS A 133 25.70 3.84 16.42
CA CYS A 133 24.63 4.62 15.78
C CYS A 133 23.30 4.37 16.51
N CYS A 134 22.88 5.32 17.32
CA CYS A 134 21.61 5.28 18.03
C CYS A 134 20.51 6.06 17.28
N THR A 135 19.77 5.37 16.42
CA THR A 135 18.59 5.90 15.71
C THR A 135 17.30 5.68 16.50
N LEU A 136 16.19 6.27 16.07
CA LEU A 136 14.88 6.04 16.72
C LEU A 136 14.51 4.55 16.73
N ASN A 137 14.80 3.84 15.64
CA ASN A 137 14.53 2.40 15.56
C ASN A 137 15.37 1.60 16.58
N HIS A 138 16.64 1.99 16.78
CA HIS A 138 17.47 1.42 17.84
C HIS A 138 16.85 1.65 19.22
N ILE A 139 16.38 2.86 19.52
CA ILE A 139 15.78 3.19 20.82
C ILE A 139 14.48 2.40 21.07
N LEU A 140 13.61 2.31 20.06
CA LEU A 140 12.27 1.73 20.23
C LEU A 140 12.22 0.20 20.14
N THR A 141 13.07 -0.42 19.30
CA THR A 141 12.97 -1.86 19.03
C THR A 141 14.30 -2.59 18.93
N GLY A 142 15.42 -1.87 18.78
CA GLY A 142 16.71 -2.47 18.46
C GLY A 142 17.73 -2.51 19.60
N CYS A 143 17.45 -1.90 20.75
CA CYS A 143 18.43 -1.81 21.84
C CYS A 143 18.44 -3.12 22.66
N PRO A 144 19.52 -3.91 22.64
CA PRO A 144 19.55 -5.22 23.30
C PRO A 144 19.38 -5.13 24.82
N LYS A 145 19.89 -4.05 25.44
CA LYS A 145 19.71 -3.83 26.88
C LYS A 145 18.29 -3.43 27.24
N ALA A 146 17.67 -2.53 26.47
CA ALA A 146 16.29 -2.13 26.72
C ALA A 146 15.32 -3.31 26.56
N LEU A 147 15.53 -4.13 25.51
CA LEU A 147 14.75 -5.34 25.28
C LEU A 147 14.91 -6.39 26.39
N ALA A 148 16.14 -6.59 26.89
CA ALA A 148 16.40 -7.53 27.97
C ALA A 148 15.77 -7.07 29.31
N GLU A 149 15.67 -5.75 29.52
CA GLU A 149 15.14 -5.15 30.73
C GLU A 149 13.63 -4.86 30.67
N GLY A 150 12.98 -5.12 29.51
CA GLY A 150 11.53 -4.93 29.32
C GLY A 150 11.07 -3.47 29.43
N ARG A 151 11.93 -2.50 29.08
CA ARG A 151 11.61 -1.06 29.08
C ARG A 151 10.96 -0.60 27.79
#